data_AF-A0AAE4E2U7-F1
#
_entry.id   AF-A0AAE4E2U7-F1
#
_cell.length_a   1.000
_cell.length_b   1.000
_cell.length_c   1.000
_cell.angle_alpha   90.00
_cell.angle_beta   90.00
_cell.angle_gamma   90.00
#
_symmetry.space_group_name_H-M   'P 1'
#
loop_
_entity.id
_entity.type
_entity.pdbx_description
1 polymer ?
#
loop_
_entity_poly.entity_id
_entity_poly.type
_entity_poly.pdbx_seq_one_letter_code
_entity_poly.pdbx_strand_id
1 'polypeptide(L)'
;MSNRTDKNEIIVSPINDDRLKTGMNRTRSGSTQLFGGTTHEPEITLTPPEKHLYALEVRGVWMWVNGCGHCNQNGEKMSYVVCEEHDRCQCCGVNRKDAITIPPRSEHDIGGGVWGSRDANGFWGWTCHLCHEAEEEKIRTEALARVENNSDYNEWDYFSEDEAKCPWCNAKVDTEESYDADGDKLTCDECGHSFTLTAEHTVTWTTKRQGDAQ
;
A
#
# COMPACT_ATOMS: atom_id res chain seq x y z
N MET A 1 -28.15 10.62 21.70
CA MET A 1 -27.43 11.37 20.64
C MET A 1 -26.29 10.47 20.17
N SER A 2 -26.06 10.33 18.86
CA SER A 2 -24.98 9.47 18.36
C SER A 2 -23.62 10.01 18.83
N ASN A 3 -22.82 9.16 19.47
CA ASN A 3 -21.42 9.44 19.86
C ASN A 3 -20.47 9.26 18.67
N ARG A 4 -20.97 9.48 17.45
CA ARG A 4 -20.22 9.29 16.21
C ARG A 4 -20.41 10.43 15.23
N THR A 5 -19.39 10.66 14.41
CA THR A 5 -19.41 11.58 13.26
C THR A 5 -20.16 10.95 12.09
N ASP A 6 -20.40 11.73 11.03
CA ASP A 6 -21.03 11.24 9.79
C ASP A 6 -20.16 10.21 9.05
N LYS A 7 -18.85 10.16 9.36
CA LYS A 7 -17.90 9.15 8.89
C LYS A 7 -17.79 7.93 9.81
N ASN A 8 -18.74 7.77 10.73
CA ASN A 8 -18.77 6.69 11.70
C ASN A 8 -17.57 6.69 12.69
N GLU A 9 -16.95 7.84 12.93
CA GLU A 9 -15.80 7.96 13.83
C GLU A 9 -16.26 8.23 15.26
N ILE A 10 -15.58 7.65 16.25
CA ILE A 10 -15.95 7.81 17.66
C ILE A 10 -15.61 9.24 18.14
N ILE A 11 -16.62 9.93 18.67
CA ILE A 11 -16.45 11.22 19.36
C ILE A 11 -16.05 10.93 20.81
N VAL A 12 -14.88 11.44 21.22
CA VAL A 12 -14.27 11.09 22.51
C VAL A 12 -14.61 12.09 23.60
N SER A 13 -14.26 13.37 23.40
CA SER A 13 -14.49 14.41 24.41
C SER A 13 -14.43 15.82 23.80
N PRO A 14 -15.02 16.84 24.45
CA PRO A 14 -14.84 18.23 24.05
C PRO A 14 -13.38 18.70 24.22
N ILE A 15 -12.95 19.62 23.36
CA ILE A 15 -11.68 20.33 23.53
C ILE A 15 -11.92 21.54 24.44
N ASN A 16 -11.33 21.51 25.64
CA ASN A 16 -11.43 22.60 26.60
C ASN A 16 -10.32 23.64 26.38
N ASP A 17 -10.50 24.50 25.37
CA ASP A 17 -9.62 25.65 25.12
C ASP A 17 -10.44 26.88 24.72
N ASP A 18 -10.48 27.87 25.61
CA ASP A 18 -11.30 29.08 25.45
C ASP A 18 -10.92 29.95 24.25
N ARG A 19 -9.75 29.70 23.64
CA ARG A 19 -9.32 30.43 22.44
C ARG A 19 -10.01 29.92 21.18
N LEU A 20 -10.53 28.68 21.20
CA LEU A 20 -11.21 28.09 20.06
C LEU A 20 -12.59 28.72 19.85
N LYS A 21 -12.88 29.09 18.59
CA LYS A 21 -14.19 29.60 18.17
C LYS A 21 -14.81 28.64 17.15
N THR A 22 -16.14 28.56 17.17
CA THR A 22 -16.95 27.89 16.15
C THR A 22 -16.59 28.44 14.76
N GLY A 23 -16.42 27.56 13.77
CA GLY A 23 -16.10 27.92 12.39
C GLY A 23 -14.64 28.31 12.13
N MET A 24 -13.72 28.11 13.07
CA MET A 24 -12.29 28.32 12.83
C MET A 24 -11.74 27.35 11.78
N ASN A 25 -10.87 27.84 10.91
CA ASN A 25 -10.09 26.97 10.03
C ASN A 25 -9.16 26.10 10.87
N ARG A 26 -9.15 24.80 10.59
CA ARG A 26 -8.28 23.82 11.23
C ARG A 26 -7.44 23.09 10.19
N THR A 27 -6.13 23.11 10.38
CA THR A 27 -5.17 22.33 9.58
C THR A 27 -4.44 21.35 10.49
N ARG A 28 -4.07 20.19 9.95
CA ARG A 28 -3.28 19.20 10.68
C ARG A 28 -1.82 19.26 10.21
N SER A 29 -0.89 19.21 11.14
CA SER A 29 0.54 19.06 10.86
C SER A 29 1.12 17.96 11.76
N GLY A 30 1.35 16.77 11.20
CA GLY A 30 1.75 15.60 11.98
C GLY A 30 0.68 15.20 13.00
N SER A 31 1.05 15.15 14.29
CA SER A 31 0.10 14.93 15.40
C SER A 31 -0.62 16.21 15.84
N THR A 32 -0.13 17.38 15.45
CA THR A 32 -0.59 18.67 15.97
C THR A 32 -1.79 19.22 15.19
N GLN A 33 -2.71 19.87 15.92
CA GLN A 33 -3.87 20.56 15.38
C GLN A 33 -3.62 22.07 15.40
N LEU A 34 -3.63 22.69 14.22
CA LEU A 34 -3.38 24.11 14.00
C LEU A 34 -4.72 24.80 13.72
N PHE A 35 -5.00 25.92 14.38
CA PHE A 35 -6.22 26.68 14.18
C PHE A 35 -5.92 28.14 13.86
N GLY A 36 -6.73 28.71 12.96
CA GLY A 36 -6.56 30.08 12.47
C GLY A 36 -5.28 30.25 11.65
N GLY A 37 -5.12 31.44 11.06
CA GLY A 37 -3.92 31.78 10.28
C GLY A 37 -3.57 30.79 9.16
N THR A 38 -2.27 30.51 9.01
CA THR A 38 -1.72 29.58 8.02
C THR A 38 -0.99 28.41 8.69
N THR A 39 -0.60 27.39 7.92
CA THR A 39 0.18 26.25 8.45
C THR A 39 1.53 26.66 9.06
N HIS A 40 2.12 27.76 8.59
CA HIS A 40 3.41 28.27 9.09
C HIS A 40 3.25 29.28 10.24
N GLU A 41 2.12 29.98 10.28
CA GLU A 41 1.79 30.99 11.29
C GLU A 41 0.37 30.72 11.84
N PRO A 42 0.20 29.65 12.63
CA PRO A 42 -1.08 29.35 13.25
C PRO A 42 -1.34 30.28 14.43
N GLU A 43 -2.60 30.63 14.66
CA GLU A 43 -2.99 31.42 15.84
C GLU A 43 -2.98 30.55 17.10
N ILE A 44 -3.39 29.28 16.97
CA ILE A 44 -3.48 28.32 18.06
C ILE A 44 -2.91 26.98 17.60
N THR A 45 -2.11 26.37 18.46
CA THR A 45 -1.49 25.07 18.24
C THR A 45 -1.84 24.17 19.41
N LEU A 46 -2.53 23.05 19.14
CA LEU A 46 -2.91 22.06 20.14
C LEU A 46 -2.31 20.70 19.84
N THR A 47 -1.77 20.06 20.86
CA THR A 47 -1.36 18.64 20.81
C THR A 47 -2.50 17.80 21.36
N PRO A 48 -2.97 16.77 20.64
CA PRO A 48 -3.99 15.87 21.17
C PRO A 48 -3.45 15.11 22.38
N PRO A 49 -4.31 14.73 23.34
CA PRO A 49 -3.88 13.97 24.49
C PRO A 49 -3.40 12.56 24.11
N GLU A 50 -3.87 12.03 22.97
CA GLU A 50 -3.42 10.78 22.38
C GLU A 50 -3.17 10.94 20.89
N LYS A 51 -2.15 10.26 20.35
CA LYS A 51 -1.72 10.32 18.93
C LYS A 51 -2.85 10.07 17.93
N HIS A 52 -3.80 9.24 18.31
CA HIS A 52 -4.90 8.80 17.46
C HIS A 52 -6.10 9.76 17.47
N LEU A 53 -6.04 10.85 18.24
CA LEU A 53 -7.10 11.84 18.31
C LEU A 53 -6.78 13.03 17.42
N TYR A 54 -7.81 13.57 16.78
CA TYR A 54 -7.72 14.82 16.06
C TYR A 54 -8.90 15.72 16.37
N ALA A 55 -8.75 17.02 16.14
CA ALA A 55 -9.80 17.98 16.43
C ALA A 55 -10.79 18.05 15.29
N LEU A 56 -12.09 17.91 15.57
CA LEU A 56 -13.15 18.11 14.60
C LEU A 56 -14.28 18.93 15.22
N GLU A 57 -14.77 19.92 14.48
CA GLU A 57 -15.95 20.66 14.90
C GLU A 57 -17.19 19.80 14.62
N VAL A 58 -17.92 19.44 15.68
CA VAL A 58 -19.14 18.66 15.61
C VAL A 58 -20.26 19.46 16.26
N ARG A 59 -21.26 19.83 15.45
CA ARG A 59 -22.44 20.60 15.90
C ARG A 59 -22.06 21.90 16.64
N GLY A 60 -21.06 22.61 16.12
CA GLY A 60 -20.62 23.90 16.65
C GLY A 60 -19.65 23.83 17.83
N VAL A 61 -19.25 22.63 18.26
CA VAL A 61 -18.31 22.40 19.36
C VAL A 61 -17.09 21.66 18.85
N TRP A 62 -15.89 22.11 19.22
CA TRP A 62 -14.66 21.39 18.92
C TRP A 62 -14.51 20.16 19.80
N MET A 63 -14.37 18.99 19.17
CA MET A 63 -14.28 17.68 19.82
C MET A 63 -12.98 16.99 19.45
N TRP A 64 -12.41 16.23 20.40
CA TRP A 64 -11.47 15.16 20.10
C TRP A 64 -12.22 13.98 19.48
N VAL A 65 -11.80 13.59 18.28
CA VAL A 65 -12.38 12.47 17.51
C VAL A 65 -11.31 11.41 17.28
N ASN A 66 -11.68 10.15 17.42
CA ASN A 66 -10.82 9.01 17.15
C ASN A 66 -10.60 8.87 15.63
N GLY A 67 -9.36 8.98 15.18
CA GLY A 67 -8.99 8.80 13.77
C GLY A 67 -8.56 7.37 13.40
N CYS A 68 -8.56 6.42 14.35
CA CYS A 68 -8.16 5.05 14.10
C CYS A 68 -9.26 4.29 13.36
N GLY A 69 -9.02 3.98 12.09
CA GLY A 69 -9.96 3.25 11.23
C GLY A 69 -10.38 1.88 11.80
N HIS A 70 -9.48 1.19 12.50
CA HIS A 70 -9.78 -0.08 13.19
C HIS A 70 -10.79 0.11 14.33
N CYS A 71 -10.54 1.04 15.27
CA CYS A 71 -11.47 1.34 16.35
C CYS A 71 -12.83 1.82 15.82
N ASN A 72 -12.80 2.60 14.73
CA ASN A 72 -14.01 3.15 14.12
C ASN A 72 -14.79 2.10 13.32
N GLN A 73 -14.13 1.05 12.83
CA GLN A 73 -14.70 0.06 11.91
C GLN A 73 -15.32 0.74 10.68
N ASN A 74 -14.62 1.74 10.12
CA ASN A 74 -15.11 2.57 9.03
C ASN A 74 -14.58 2.15 7.64
N GLY A 75 -13.72 1.13 7.58
CA GLY A 75 -13.20 0.56 6.34
C GLY A 75 -12.17 1.43 5.61
N GLU A 76 -11.64 2.48 6.25
CA GLU A 76 -10.65 3.36 5.63
C GLU A 76 -9.33 2.62 5.34
N LYS A 77 -8.71 2.95 4.19
CA LYS A 77 -7.62 2.19 3.56
C LYS A 77 -6.28 2.22 4.31
N MET A 78 -6.15 3.03 5.36
CA MET A 78 -5.02 3.19 6.28
C MET A 78 -5.03 4.62 6.82
N SER A 79 -5.29 4.81 8.11
CA SER A 79 -5.13 6.12 8.74
C SER A 79 -3.68 6.31 9.18
N TYR A 80 -3.07 7.47 8.99
CA TYR A 80 -1.85 7.85 9.73
C TYR A 80 -2.14 8.21 11.21
N VAL A 81 -3.37 7.98 11.67
CA VAL A 81 -3.92 8.35 12.98
C VAL A 81 -4.34 7.06 13.68
N VAL A 82 -3.38 6.25 14.11
CA VAL A 82 -3.64 4.93 14.71
C VAL A 82 -3.31 4.97 16.19
N CYS A 83 -4.11 4.28 17.01
CA CYS A 83 -3.83 4.13 18.43
C CYS A 83 -2.70 3.12 18.67
N GLU A 84 -2.01 3.20 19.79
CA GLU A 84 -0.89 2.30 20.14
C GLU A 84 -1.31 0.81 20.19
N GLU A 85 -2.60 0.52 20.38
CA GLU A 85 -3.12 -0.84 20.30
C GLU A 85 -3.06 -1.38 18.87
N HIS A 86 -3.49 -0.58 17.88
CA HIS A 86 -3.59 -0.97 16.48
C HIS A 86 -2.36 -0.57 15.64
N ASP A 87 -1.39 0.16 16.21
CA ASP A 87 -0.11 0.50 15.56
C ASP A 87 0.88 -0.67 15.67
N ARG A 88 0.40 -1.86 15.25
CA ARG A 88 1.06 -3.15 15.37
C ARG A 88 1.09 -3.90 14.05
N CYS A 89 2.14 -4.69 13.84
CA CYS A 89 2.23 -5.61 12.72
C CYS A 89 1.05 -6.58 12.76
N GLN A 90 0.30 -6.69 11.66
CA GLN A 90 -0.84 -7.59 11.56
C GLN A 90 -0.45 -9.08 11.69
N CYS A 91 0.80 -9.45 11.38
CA CYS A 91 1.26 -10.83 11.47
C CYS A 91 1.82 -11.19 12.86
N CYS A 92 2.68 -10.36 13.44
CA CYS A 92 3.42 -10.71 14.66
C CYS A 92 3.16 -9.79 15.87
N GLY A 93 2.34 -8.74 15.72
CA GLY A 93 1.93 -7.86 16.82
C GLY A 93 2.99 -6.88 17.32
N VAL A 94 4.19 -6.86 16.73
CA VAL A 94 5.25 -5.90 17.09
C VAL A 94 4.77 -4.46 16.84
N ASN A 95 5.09 -3.52 17.74
CA ASN A 95 4.74 -2.12 17.52
C ASN A 95 5.57 -1.54 16.38
N ARG A 96 5.01 -0.53 15.71
CA ARG A 96 5.70 0.18 14.62
C ARG A 96 7.03 0.76 15.06
N LYS A 97 7.09 1.37 16.24
CA LYS A 97 8.32 1.96 16.80
C LYS A 97 9.47 0.96 16.93
N ASP A 98 9.15 -0.30 17.22
CA ASP A 98 10.15 -1.36 17.40
C ASP A 98 10.49 -1.97 16.04
N ALA A 99 9.49 -2.16 15.17
CA ALA A 99 9.68 -2.67 13.81
C ALA A 99 10.59 -1.79 12.95
N ILE A 100 10.49 -0.45 13.08
CA ILE A 100 11.28 0.49 12.26
C ILE A 100 12.75 0.62 12.69
N THR A 101 13.11 0.04 13.84
CA THR A 101 14.49 0.10 14.37
C THR A 101 15.34 -1.11 14.00
N ILE A 102 14.76 -2.08 13.28
CA ILE A 102 15.48 -3.28 12.85
C ILE A 102 16.56 -2.89 11.84
N PRO A 103 17.85 -3.20 12.08
CA PRO A 103 18.92 -2.84 11.16
C PRO A 103 18.88 -3.68 9.87
N PRO A 104 19.44 -3.14 8.76
CA PRO A 104 19.80 -3.91 7.57
C PRO A 104 20.53 -5.21 7.91
N ARG A 105 20.16 -6.31 7.24
CA ARG A 105 20.88 -7.60 7.35
C ARG A 105 21.82 -7.87 6.16
N SER A 106 21.64 -7.15 5.06
CA SER A 106 22.45 -7.25 3.84
C SER A 106 22.37 -5.94 3.05
N GLU A 107 23.10 -5.83 1.94
CA GLU A 107 23.04 -4.68 1.03
C GLU A 107 21.68 -4.52 0.31
N HIS A 108 20.84 -5.56 0.35
CA HIS A 108 19.51 -5.58 -0.25
C HIS A 108 18.36 -5.48 0.77
N ASP A 109 18.66 -5.55 2.07
CA ASP A 109 17.70 -5.40 3.17
C ASP A 109 17.89 -4.01 3.79
N ILE A 110 16.94 -3.10 3.60
CA ILE A 110 17.04 -1.73 4.14
C ILE A 110 16.79 -1.66 5.65
N GLY A 111 16.37 -2.76 6.29
CA GLY A 111 15.93 -2.79 7.68
C GLY A 111 14.71 -1.91 7.92
N GLY A 112 14.08 -2.05 9.10
CA GLY A 112 13.17 -1.02 9.61
C GLY A 112 11.92 -0.71 8.77
N GLY A 113 11.57 -1.54 7.78
CA GLY A 113 10.47 -1.30 6.86
C GLY A 113 9.12 -1.74 7.40
N VAL A 114 8.06 -1.12 6.87
CA VAL A 114 6.66 -1.49 7.12
C VAL A 114 5.87 -1.40 5.83
N TRP A 115 5.07 -2.42 5.57
CA TRP A 115 4.36 -2.61 4.32
C TRP A 115 2.87 -2.54 4.57
N GLY A 116 2.13 -1.79 3.75
CA GLY A 116 0.68 -1.73 3.86
C GLY A 116 0.06 -3.07 3.49
N SER A 117 -0.84 -3.60 4.33
CA SER A 117 -1.44 -4.92 4.15
C SER A 117 -2.91 -4.93 4.54
N ARG A 118 -3.63 -5.97 4.13
CA ARG A 118 -4.98 -6.27 4.61
C ARG A 118 -4.97 -7.59 5.35
N ASP A 119 -5.68 -7.65 6.47
CA ASP A 119 -5.90 -8.90 7.17
C ASP A 119 -6.98 -9.75 6.47
N ALA A 120 -7.20 -10.97 6.98
CA ALA A 120 -8.21 -11.91 6.45
C ALA A 120 -9.66 -11.38 6.52
N ASN A 121 -9.92 -10.40 7.39
CA ASN A 121 -11.22 -9.76 7.52
C ASN A 121 -11.34 -8.52 6.62
N GLY A 122 -10.31 -8.22 5.82
CA GLY A 122 -10.26 -7.11 4.90
C GLY A 122 -9.93 -5.76 5.53
N PHE A 123 -9.51 -5.72 6.80
CA PHE A 123 -9.07 -4.49 7.47
C PHE A 123 -7.64 -4.12 7.06
N TRP A 124 -7.49 -2.85 6.72
CA TRP A 124 -6.21 -2.28 6.32
C TRP A 124 -5.32 -1.98 7.52
N GLY A 125 -4.07 -2.42 7.45
CA GLY A 125 -3.03 -2.17 8.44
C GLY A 125 -1.64 -2.30 7.81
N TRP A 126 -0.67 -2.74 8.60
CA TRP A 126 0.69 -2.93 8.10
C TRP A 126 1.36 -4.20 8.64
N THR A 127 2.34 -4.70 7.92
CA THR A 127 3.25 -5.79 8.32
C THR A 127 4.68 -5.28 8.44
N CYS A 128 5.42 -5.80 9.43
CA CYS A 128 6.84 -5.47 9.56
C CYS A 128 7.63 -6.13 8.42
N HIS A 129 8.79 -5.56 8.09
CA HIS A 129 9.65 -6.08 7.03
C HIS A 129 9.94 -7.58 7.18
N LEU A 130 10.24 -8.06 8.39
CA LEU A 130 10.50 -9.49 8.63
C LEU A 130 9.31 -10.39 8.26
N CYS A 131 8.08 -9.96 8.58
CA CYS A 131 6.88 -10.73 8.23
C CYS A 131 6.56 -10.65 6.75
N HIS A 132 6.83 -9.51 6.11
CA HIS A 132 6.70 -9.36 4.67
C HIS A 132 7.68 -10.27 3.94
N GLU A 133 8.97 -10.23 4.29
CA GLU A 133 10.00 -11.10 3.70
C GLU A 133 9.70 -12.58 3.90
N ALA A 134 9.16 -12.97 5.06
CA ALA A 134 8.78 -14.36 5.32
C ALA A 134 7.63 -14.82 4.41
N GLU A 135 6.67 -13.95 4.11
CA GLU A 135 5.59 -14.27 3.18
C GLU A 135 6.08 -14.27 1.73
N GLU A 136 6.91 -13.29 1.34
CA GLU A 136 7.54 -13.26 0.02
C GLU A 136 8.39 -14.50 -0.25
N GLU A 137 9.16 -14.97 0.74
CA GLU A 137 9.95 -16.20 0.62
C GLU A 137 9.06 -17.43 0.47
N LYS A 138 7.92 -17.46 1.16
CA LYS A 138 6.94 -18.53 1.03
C LYS A 138 6.32 -18.52 -0.37
N ILE A 139 5.89 -17.36 -0.87
CA ILE A 139 5.37 -17.19 -2.23
C ILE A 139 6.42 -17.64 -3.26
N ARG A 140 7.67 -17.20 -3.09
CA ARG A 140 8.80 -17.60 -3.94
C ARG A 140 9.03 -19.11 -3.95
N THR A 141 9.02 -19.73 -2.77
CA THR A 141 9.19 -21.18 -2.63
C THR A 141 8.04 -21.94 -3.27
N GLU A 142 6.79 -21.50 -3.06
CA GLU A 142 5.60 -22.09 -3.68
C GLU A 142 5.63 -21.92 -5.21
N ALA A 143 6.03 -20.76 -5.70
CA ALA A 143 6.17 -20.48 -7.13
C ALA A 143 7.19 -21.40 -7.79
N LEU A 144 8.36 -21.57 -7.17
CA LEU A 144 9.40 -22.49 -7.64
C LEU A 144 8.96 -23.95 -7.58
N ALA A 145 8.15 -24.32 -6.58
CA ALA A 145 7.62 -25.68 -6.45
C ALA A 145 6.56 -26.04 -7.51
N ARG A 146 5.89 -25.06 -8.15
CA ARG A 146 4.92 -25.33 -9.23
C ARG A 146 5.55 -25.98 -10.46
N VAL A 147 6.84 -25.73 -10.68
CA VAL A 147 7.62 -26.33 -11.75
C VAL A 147 8.51 -27.39 -11.10
N GLU A 148 7.93 -28.56 -10.88
CA GLU A 148 8.57 -29.71 -10.24
C GLU A 148 9.80 -30.14 -11.06
N ASN A 149 11.01 -29.77 -10.60
CA ASN A 149 12.28 -29.96 -11.32
C ASN A 149 12.17 -29.59 -12.81
N ASN A 150 12.60 -28.37 -13.16
CA ASN A 150 12.76 -27.88 -14.54
C ASN A 150 13.82 -28.67 -15.36
N SER A 151 14.00 -29.97 -15.11
CA SER A 151 14.88 -30.88 -15.86
C SER A 151 14.39 -31.10 -17.28
N ASP A 152 13.10 -30.87 -17.53
CA ASP A 152 12.49 -30.95 -18.86
C ASP A 152 12.35 -29.56 -19.52
N TYR A 153 12.93 -28.50 -18.92
CA TYR A 153 12.98 -27.16 -19.50
C TYR A 153 13.48 -27.22 -20.94
N ASN A 154 12.66 -26.76 -21.86
CA ASN A 154 13.06 -26.49 -23.22
C ASN A 154 12.77 -25.01 -23.53
N GLU A 155 13.72 -24.33 -24.18
CA GLU A 155 13.53 -22.95 -24.65
C GLU A 155 12.29 -22.82 -25.56
N TRP A 156 11.95 -23.91 -26.27
CA TRP A 156 10.78 -23.99 -27.12
C TRP A 156 9.44 -24.01 -26.35
N ASP A 157 9.45 -24.32 -25.04
CA ASP A 157 8.23 -24.35 -24.21
C ASP A 157 7.68 -22.94 -23.95
N TYR A 158 8.49 -21.91 -24.18
CA TYR A 158 8.16 -20.49 -23.98
C TYR A 158 8.33 -19.68 -25.26
N PHE A 159 8.54 -20.35 -26.40
CA PHE A 159 8.75 -19.71 -27.69
C PHE A 159 7.42 -19.43 -28.38
N SER A 160 7.20 -18.17 -28.79
CA SER A 160 6.02 -17.73 -29.54
C SER A 160 4.67 -18.04 -28.84
N GLU A 161 4.65 -17.90 -27.50
CA GLU A 161 3.44 -18.03 -26.70
C GLU A 161 2.56 -16.77 -26.78
N ASP A 162 1.23 -16.94 -26.72
CA ASP A 162 0.26 -15.84 -26.70
C ASP A 162 0.38 -14.94 -25.45
N GLU A 163 0.93 -15.48 -24.35
CA GLU A 163 1.17 -14.77 -23.10
C GLU A 163 2.60 -15.00 -22.63
N ALA A 164 3.29 -13.93 -22.22
CA ALA A 164 4.61 -14.04 -21.63
C ALA A 164 4.53 -14.73 -20.27
N LYS A 165 5.40 -15.71 -20.05
CA LYS A 165 5.48 -16.49 -18.81
C LYS A 165 6.92 -16.55 -18.32
N CYS A 166 7.10 -16.60 -17.01
CA CYS A 166 8.40 -16.76 -16.40
C CYS A 166 8.89 -18.21 -16.60
N PRO A 167 10.07 -18.43 -17.22
CA PRO A 167 10.59 -19.78 -17.49
C PRO A 167 11.00 -20.56 -16.23
N TRP A 168 11.07 -19.88 -15.08
CA TRP A 168 11.49 -20.47 -13.80
C TRP A 168 10.32 -21.02 -12.96
N CYS A 169 9.15 -20.39 -13.03
CA CYS A 169 8.01 -20.73 -12.16
C CYS A 169 6.66 -20.74 -12.89
N ASN A 170 6.67 -20.57 -14.22
CA ASN A 170 5.52 -20.51 -15.11
C ASN A 170 4.49 -19.42 -14.75
N ALA A 171 4.89 -18.42 -13.94
CA ALA A 171 4.05 -17.27 -13.60
C ALA A 171 3.78 -16.42 -14.84
N LYS A 172 2.57 -15.86 -14.95
CA LYS A 172 2.25 -14.90 -16.00
C LYS A 172 3.05 -13.63 -15.77
N VAL A 173 3.60 -13.07 -16.85
CA VAL A 173 4.37 -11.84 -16.85
C VAL A 173 3.48 -10.71 -17.34
N ASP A 174 3.48 -9.60 -16.62
CA ASP A 174 2.84 -8.38 -17.10
C ASP A 174 3.70 -7.75 -18.19
N THR A 175 3.12 -7.54 -19.38
CA THR A 175 3.79 -7.01 -20.56
C THR A 175 3.18 -5.69 -21.05
N GLU A 176 2.30 -5.05 -20.27
CA GLU A 176 1.66 -3.79 -20.64
C GLU A 176 2.68 -2.70 -21.03
N GLU A 177 3.81 -2.64 -20.33
CA GLU A 177 4.90 -1.68 -20.61
C GLU A 177 6.06 -2.29 -21.44
N SER A 178 5.91 -3.51 -21.94
CA SER A 178 6.98 -4.27 -22.62
C SER A 178 6.61 -4.69 -24.04
N TYR A 179 5.77 -3.89 -24.71
CA TYR A 179 5.27 -4.19 -26.05
C TYR A 179 6.41 -4.38 -27.07
N ASP A 180 7.49 -3.61 -26.98
CA ASP A 180 8.62 -3.63 -27.92
C ASP A 180 9.87 -4.34 -27.36
N ALA A 181 9.70 -5.20 -26.34
CA ALA A 181 10.82 -5.89 -25.70
C ALA A 181 11.67 -6.68 -26.72
N ASP A 182 12.99 -6.47 -26.74
CA ASP A 182 13.91 -7.15 -27.66
C ASP A 182 15.17 -7.63 -26.93
N GLY A 183 15.02 -8.75 -26.22
CA GLY A 183 16.10 -9.29 -25.41
C GLY A 183 16.25 -8.57 -24.07
N ASP A 184 15.20 -7.88 -23.61
CA ASP A 184 15.22 -7.11 -22.39
C ASP A 184 15.27 -8.01 -21.15
N LYS A 185 16.05 -7.59 -20.16
CA LYS A 185 16.17 -8.31 -18.90
C LYS A 185 15.01 -7.92 -17.99
N LEU A 186 14.17 -8.88 -17.64
CA LEU A 186 13.08 -8.73 -16.68
C LEU A 186 13.35 -9.59 -15.44
N THR A 187 12.80 -9.19 -14.29
CA THR A 187 12.79 -9.98 -13.05
C THR A 187 11.36 -10.39 -12.76
N CYS A 188 11.14 -11.68 -12.51
CA CYS A 188 9.82 -12.21 -12.19
C CYS A 188 9.37 -11.77 -10.78
N ASP A 189 8.18 -11.20 -10.68
CA ASP A 189 7.61 -10.74 -9.40
C ASP A 189 7.28 -11.90 -8.44
N GLU A 190 6.96 -13.08 -8.94
CA GLU A 190 6.62 -14.23 -8.09
C GLU A 190 7.85 -14.97 -7.55
N CYS A 191 8.82 -15.28 -8.42
CA CYS A 191 9.98 -16.11 -8.03
C CYS A 191 11.29 -15.33 -7.88
N GLY A 192 11.34 -14.05 -8.25
CA GLY A 192 12.52 -13.19 -8.13
C GLY A 192 13.68 -13.49 -9.08
N HIS A 193 13.55 -14.48 -9.97
CA HIS A 193 14.59 -14.79 -10.96
C HIS A 193 14.52 -13.84 -12.15
N SER A 194 15.69 -13.48 -12.69
CA SER A 194 15.77 -12.74 -13.95
C SER A 194 15.69 -13.66 -15.17
N PHE A 195 15.10 -13.18 -16.25
CA PHE A 195 15.02 -13.82 -17.55
C PHE A 195 15.00 -12.76 -18.66
N THR A 196 15.05 -13.23 -19.91
CA THR A 196 15.04 -12.37 -21.09
C THR A 196 13.68 -12.44 -21.77
N LEU A 197 13.11 -11.28 -22.10
CA LEU A 197 11.84 -11.15 -22.80
C LEU A 197 12.07 -10.60 -24.22
N THR A 198 11.45 -11.24 -25.20
CA THR A 198 11.42 -10.78 -26.60
C THR A 198 9.97 -10.81 -27.08
N ALA A 199 9.48 -9.69 -27.57
CA ALA A 199 8.15 -9.53 -28.16
C ALA A 199 8.22 -9.76 -29.67
N GLU A 200 7.57 -10.81 -30.15
CA GLU A 200 7.51 -11.13 -31.57
C GLU A 200 6.25 -10.52 -32.21
N HIS A 201 6.42 -9.54 -33.09
CA HIS A 201 5.31 -8.88 -33.80
C HIS A 201 5.20 -9.36 -35.24
N THR A 202 4.04 -9.92 -35.61
CA THR A 202 3.73 -10.22 -37.02
C THR A 202 2.74 -9.19 -37.57
N VAL A 203 3.22 -8.25 -38.39
CA VAL A 203 2.37 -7.24 -39.04
C VAL A 203 2.17 -7.60 -40.51
N THR A 204 0.91 -7.73 -40.94
CA THR A 204 0.55 -7.97 -42.35
C THR A 204 -0.31 -6.83 -42.89
N TRP A 205 -0.07 -6.47 -44.16
CA TRP A 205 -0.71 -5.31 -44.79
C TRP A 205 -1.44 -5.73 -46.06
N THR A 206 -2.70 -5.32 -46.20
CA THR A 206 -3.47 -5.45 -47.44
C THR A 206 -3.85 -4.07 -47.92
N THR A 207 -3.54 -3.75 -49.18
CA THR A 207 -3.88 -2.47 -49.79
C THR A 207 -4.83 -2.68 -50.96
N LYS A 208 -5.74 -1.74 -51.18
CA LYS A 208 -6.64 -1.71 -52.33
C LYS A 208 -6.66 -0.32 -52.94
N ARG A 209 -6.84 -0.22 -54.26
CA ARG A 209 -7.01 1.04 -54.96
C ARG A 209 -8.39 1.63 -54.65
N GLN A 210 -8.46 2.93 -54.32
CA GLN A 210 -9.74 3.64 -54.36
C GLN A 210 -10.08 3.93 -55.82
N GLY A 211 -11.10 3.25 -56.34
CA GLY A 211 -11.60 3.44 -57.72
C GLY A 211 -12.20 2.19 -58.37
N ASP A 212 -11.91 0.98 -57.88
CA ASP A 212 -12.43 -0.24 -58.49
C ASP A 212 -13.72 -0.69 -57.80
N ALA A 213 -14.81 0.01 -58.14
CA ALA A 213 -16.13 -0.60 -58.25
C ALA A 213 -16.31 -1.00 -59.71
N GLN A 214 -16.16 -2.30 -59.99
CA GLN A 214 -16.81 -2.97 -61.11
C GLN A 214 -17.03 -4.44 -60.74
#